data_AF-B6WU60-F1
#
_entry.id   AF-B6WU60-F1
#
_cell.length_a   1.000
_cell.length_b   1.000
_cell.length_c   1.000
_cell.angle_alpha   90.00
_cell.angle_beta   90.00
_cell.angle_gamma   90.00
#
_symmetry.space_group_name_H-M   'P 1'
#
loop_
_entity.id
_entity.type
_entity.pdbx_description
1 polymer ?
#
loop_
_entity_poly.entity_id
_entity_poly.type
_entity_poly.pdbx_seq_one_letter_code
_entity_poly.pdbx_strand_id
1 'polypeptide(L)'
;MKRLLPLVVCLLLAACAPRNNDQAAPANQPVLSPDQQMANFLGDSHPGASASFSGTSYGDYVTVTTREDYISALGELCREGLVNSSGGISRIAVCRDKKEQAWRLAPRIFPQGAL
;
A
#
# COMPACT_ATOMS: atom_id res chain seq x y z
N MET A 1 -3.34 64.32 -44.48
CA MET A 1 -3.21 63.16 -45.39
C MET A 1 -1.83 62.53 -45.21
N LYS A 2 -1.68 61.44 -44.45
CA LYS A 2 -0.56 60.50 -44.58
C LYS A 2 -0.81 59.23 -43.73
N ARG A 3 -0.97 58.12 -44.45
CA ARG A 3 -0.39 56.77 -44.21
C ARG A 3 -0.82 56.04 -42.91
N LEU A 4 -1.81 55.15 -42.97
CA LEU A 4 -1.68 53.70 -43.26
C LEU A 4 -0.72 52.96 -42.31
N LEU A 5 -1.28 52.57 -41.16
CA LEU A 5 -0.93 51.38 -40.37
C LEU A 5 -1.36 50.15 -41.18
N PRO A 6 -0.52 49.13 -41.41
CA PRO A 6 -0.56 47.98 -40.51
C PRO A 6 0.78 47.23 -40.44
N LEU A 7 1.46 47.26 -39.29
CA LEU A 7 2.59 46.37 -39.01
C LEU A 7 2.42 45.77 -37.61
N VAL A 8 1.20 45.28 -37.35
CA VAL A 8 0.79 44.61 -36.10
C VAL A 8 0.33 43.18 -36.42
N VAL A 9 1.02 42.50 -37.34
CA VAL A 9 0.74 41.10 -37.72
C VAL A 9 2.07 40.34 -37.85
N CYS A 10 2.93 40.41 -36.82
CA CYS A 10 4.12 39.55 -36.76
C CYS A 10 4.42 38.98 -35.35
N LEU A 11 3.59 39.27 -34.33
CA LEU A 11 3.90 38.92 -32.94
C LEU A 11 3.15 37.67 -32.40
N LEU A 12 2.41 36.94 -33.24
CA LEU A 12 1.59 35.80 -32.80
C LEU A 12 2.22 34.40 -33.01
N LEU A 13 3.50 34.29 -33.40
CA LEU A 13 4.09 32.99 -33.81
C LEU A 13 5.27 32.49 -32.95
N ALA A 14 5.55 33.10 -31.80
CA ALA A 14 6.65 32.67 -30.93
C ALA A 14 6.16 32.10 -29.58
N ALA A 15 5.39 31.00 -29.61
CA ALA A 15 5.12 30.23 -28.40
C ALA A 15 4.85 28.74 -28.69
N CYS A 16 5.63 28.12 -29.59
CA CYS A 16 5.80 26.66 -29.59
C CYS A 16 7.10 26.34 -28.85
N ALA A 17 7.09 26.47 -27.53
CA ALA A 17 8.12 25.83 -26.71
C ALA A 17 7.87 24.32 -26.76
N PRO A 18 8.88 23.48 -27.10
CA PRO A 18 8.75 22.05 -26.91
C PRO A 18 8.53 21.81 -25.41
N ARG A 19 7.36 21.25 -25.06
CA ARG A 19 7.17 20.66 -23.74
C ARG A 19 8.14 19.49 -23.68
N ASN A 20 9.32 19.72 -23.10
CA ASN A 20 10.12 18.65 -22.54
C ASN A 20 9.23 17.97 -21.52
N ASN A 21 8.63 16.88 -21.95
CA ASN A 21 7.96 15.94 -21.09
C ASN A 21 9.08 15.19 -20.36
N ASP A 22 9.78 15.90 -19.47
CA ASP A 22 10.58 15.30 -18.41
C ASP A 22 9.59 14.67 -17.43
N GLN A 23 8.92 13.63 -17.93
CA GLN A 23 8.16 12.71 -17.12
C GLN A 23 9.20 11.99 -16.30
N ALA A 24 9.50 12.57 -15.13
CA ALA A 24 10.35 11.96 -14.12
C ALA A 24 9.93 10.50 -14.02
N ALA A 25 10.85 9.60 -14.39
CA ALA A 25 10.64 8.17 -14.25
C ALA A 25 10.15 7.93 -12.81
N PRO A 26 9.08 7.13 -12.61
CA PRO A 26 8.56 6.91 -11.27
C PRO A 26 9.73 6.46 -10.39
N ALA A 27 10.01 7.24 -9.34
CA ALA A 27 11.08 6.95 -8.41
C ALA A 27 10.94 5.49 -7.97
N ASN A 28 12.04 4.72 -8.03
CA ASN A 28 12.11 3.32 -7.59
C ASN A 28 11.47 3.18 -6.20
N GLN A 29 10.18 2.87 -6.14
CA GLN A 29 9.52 2.58 -4.88
C GLN A 29 10.04 1.22 -4.41
N PRO A 30 10.39 1.06 -3.12
CA PRO A 30 10.80 -0.23 -2.60
C PRO A 30 9.70 -1.27 -2.89
N VAL A 31 10.07 -2.37 -3.55
CA VAL A 31 9.15 -3.49 -3.74
C VAL A 31 8.91 -4.11 -2.37
N LEU A 32 7.68 -4.01 -1.87
CA LEU A 32 7.29 -4.62 -0.60
C LEU A 32 7.37 -6.14 -0.72
N SER A 33 7.90 -6.81 0.31
CA SER A 33 7.84 -8.26 0.40
C SER A 33 6.38 -8.75 0.47
N PRO A 34 6.08 -9.99 0.06
CA PRO A 34 4.72 -10.53 0.17
C PRO A 34 4.16 -10.47 1.60
N ASP A 35 4.99 -10.75 2.60
CA ASP A 35 4.60 -10.62 4.01
C ASP A 35 4.26 -9.18 4.40
N GLN A 36 4.98 -8.19 3.87
CA GLN A 36 4.69 -6.78 4.14
C GLN A 36 3.43 -6.31 3.41
N GLN A 37 3.19 -6.79 2.19
CA GLN A 37 1.95 -6.51 1.45
C GLN A 37 0.74 -7.09 2.19
N MET A 38 0.86 -8.33 2.66
CA MET A 38 -0.13 -9.00 3.49
C MET A 38 -0.35 -8.25 4.82
N ALA A 39 0.72 -7.80 5.46
CA ALA A 39 0.63 -7.06 6.71
C ALA A 39 -0.09 -5.71 6.53
N ASN A 40 0.22 -4.98 5.47
CA ASN A 40 -0.44 -3.73 5.12
C ASN A 40 -1.92 -3.95 4.81
N PHE A 41 -2.24 -4.97 4.01
CA PHE A 41 -3.63 -5.33 3.75
C PHE A 41 -4.39 -5.58 5.05
N LEU A 42 -3.84 -6.42 5.93
CA LEU A 42 -4.50 -6.74 7.18
C LEU A 42 -4.72 -5.47 8.02
N GLY A 43 -3.71 -4.62 8.13
CA GLY A 43 -3.75 -3.41 8.94
C GLY A 43 -4.67 -2.30 8.41
N ASP A 44 -4.85 -2.20 7.09
CA ASP A 44 -5.62 -1.11 6.47
C ASP A 44 -7.07 -1.52 6.12
N SER A 45 -7.38 -2.81 6.10
CA SER A 45 -8.70 -3.32 5.70
C SER A 45 -9.71 -3.36 6.84
N HIS A 46 -11.00 -3.24 6.52
CA HIS A 46 -12.06 -3.41 7.52
C HIS A 46 -12.22 -4.89 7.94
N PRO A 47 -12.78 -5.16 9.15
CA PRO A 47 -13.14 -6.52 9.55
C PRO A 47 -14.01 -7.23 8.49
N GLY A 48 -13.74 -8.51 8.25
CA GLY A 48 -14.37 -9.34 7.23
C GLY A 48 -13.75 -9.23 5.83
N ALA A 49 -12.93 -8.22 5.55
CA ALA A 49 -12.21 -8.12 4.28
C ALA A 49 -11.27 -9.30 4.09
N SER A 50 -11.22 -9.84 2.86
CA SER A 50 -10.35 -10.96 2.52
C SER A 50 -9.58 -10.74 1.23
N ALA A 51 -8.31 -11.18 1.19
CA ALA A 51 -7.46 -11.13 0.01
C ALA A 51 -6.49 -12.32 -0.02
N SER A 52 -6.02 -12.67 -1.22
CA SER A 52 -5.05 -13.76 -1.40
C SER A 52 -3.66 -13.23 -1.69
N PHE A 53 -2.66 -13.92 -1.15
CA PHE A 53 -1.23 -13.60 -1.27
C PHE A 53 -0.44 -14.84 -1.63
N SER A 54 0.66 -14.67 -2.35
CA SER A 54 1.57 -15.75 -2.73
C SER A 54 2.99 -15.48 -2.27
N GLY A 55 3.74 -16.56 -2.01
CA GLY A 55 5.14 -16.48 -1.55
C GLY A 55 5.30 -15.85 -0.17
N THR A 56 4.31 -16.00 0.70
CA THR A 56 4.36 -15.53 2.09
C THR A 56 5.08 -16.55 2.98
N SER A 57 5.51 -16.14 4.17
CA SER A 57 6.01 -17.07 5.19
C SER A 57 4.95 -18.06 5.70
N TYR A 58 3.68 -17.87 5.34
CA TYR A 58 2.56 -18.76 5.68
C TYR A 58 2.20 -19.76 4.56
N GLY A 59 2.83 -19.64 3.39
CA GLY A 59 2.65 -20.55 2.26
C GLY A 59 2.72 -19.88 0.88
N ASP A 60 2.82 -20.73 -0.14
CA ASP A 60 2.91 -20.31 -1.55
C ASP A 60 1.62 -19.65 -2.06
N TYR A 61 0.48 -20.02 -1.48
CA TYR A 61 -0.82 -19.39 -1.72
C TYR A 61 -1.63 -19.42 -0.43
N VAL A 62 -2.02 -18.24 0.06
CA VAL A 62 -2.80 -18.08 1.28
C VAL A 62 -3.93 -17.09 1.07
N THR A 63 -5.06 -17.31 1.74
CA THR A 63 -6.13 -16.30 1.85
C THR A 63 -6.15 -15.76 3.26
N VAL A 64 -6.12 -14.44 3.38
CA VAL A 64 -6.13 -13.74 4.66
C VAL A 64 -7.47 -13.05 4.85
N THR A 65 -8.11 -13.28 5.99
CA THR A 65 -9.34 -12.60 6.41
C THR A 65 -9.06 -11.72 7.61
N THR A 66 -9.47 -10.46 7.51
CA THR A 66 -9.29 -9.43 8.54
C THR A 66 -10.32 -9.57 9.64
N ARG A 67 -9.89 -9.42 10.90
CA ARG A 67 -10.77 -9.42 12.08
C ARG A 67 -10.70 -8.07 12.80
N GLU A 68 -11.31 -8.03 13.99
CA GLU A 68 -11.38 -6.82 14.82
C GLU A 68 -10.00 -6.31 15.24
N ASP A 69 -9.96 -5.03 15.59
CA ASP A 69 -8.80 -4.39 16.19
C ASP A 69 -8.77 -4.56 17.72
N TYR A 70 -7.57 -4.46 18.28
CA TYR A 70 -7.35 -4.49 19.72
C TYR A 70 -6.10 -3.71 20.10
N ILE A 71 -5.99 -3.32 21.37
CA ILE A 71 -4.77 -2.73 21.93
C ILE A 71 -3.97 -3.83 22.61
N SER A 72 -2.71 -4.01 22.20
CA SER A 72 -1.82 -4.98 22.83
C SER A 72 -1.41 -4.55 24.24
N ALA A 73 -0.86 -5.49 25.02
CA ALA A 73 -0.29 -5.18 26.34
C ALA A 73 0.86 -4.15 26.28
N LEU A 74 1.47 -3.94 25.11
CA LEU A 74 2.51 -2.94 24.87
C LEU A 74 1.93 -1.58 24.47
N GLY A 75 0.61 -1.43 24.40
CA GLY A 75 -0.08 -0.18 24.01
C GLY A 75 -0.20 0.01 22.50
N GLU A 76 0.21 -0.98 21.69
CA GLU A 76 0.14 -0.87 20.22
C GLU A 76 -1.26 -1.16 19.69
N LEU A 77 -1.67 -0.44 18.66
CA LEU A 77 -2.87 -0.79 17.88
C LEU A 77 -2.54 -2.01 17.03
N CYS A 78 -3.29 -3.09 17.24
CA CYS A 78 -3.15 -4.33 16.50
C CYS A 78 -4.45 -4.70 15.80
N ARG A 79 -4.30 -5.47 14.72
CA ARG A 79 -5.40 -6.06 13.98
C ARG A 79 -5.13 -7.53 13.77
N GLU A 80 -6.13 -8.34 14.12
CA GLU A 80 -6.06 -9.79 13.96
C GLU A 80 -6.44 -10.21 12.54
N GLY A 81 -5.88 -11.33 12.09
CA GLY A 81 -6.26 -11.99 10.85
C GLY A 81 -6.25 -13.50 10.96
N LEU A 82 -7.00 -14.15 10.07
CA LEU A 82 -6.93 -15.58 9.83
C LEU A 82 -6.27 -15.82 8.48
N VAL A 83 -5.18 -16.58 8.48
CA VAL A 83 -4.51 -17.03 7.28
C VAL A 83 -4.94 -18.46 7.00
N ASN A 84 -5.64 -18.68 5.89
CA ASN A 84 -6.00 -19.99 5.39
C ASN A 84 -4.98 -20.43 4.34
N SER A 85 -4.23 -21.49 4.63
CA SER A 85 -3.25 -22.10 3.72
C SER A 85 -3.50 -23.61 3.59
N SER A 86 -2.71 -24.28 2.75
CA SER A 86 -2.76 -25.75 2.63
C SER A 86 -2.45 -26.49 3.95
N GLY A 87 -1.73 -25.83 4.87
CA GLY A 87 -1.42 -26.36 6.20
C GLY A 87 -2.52 -26.14 7.24
N GLY A 88 -3.64 -25.52 6.85
CA GLY A 88 -4.75 -25.17 7.73
C GLY A 88 -4.85 -23.67 8.01
N ILE A 89 -5.62 -23.34 9.04
CA ILE A 89 -5.88 -21.95 9.42
C ILE A 89 -4.94 -21.55 10.57
N SER A 90 -4.26 -20.42 10.39
CA SER A 90 -3.40 -19.80 11.41
C SER A 90 -3.92 -18.42 11.77
N ARG A 91 -4.01 -18.14 13.07
CA ARG A 91 -4.30 -16.80 13.57
C ARG A 91 -3.03 -15.96 13.62
N ILE A 92 -3.11 -14.73 13.12
CA ILE A 92 -1.99 -13.78 13.06
C ILE A 92 -2.44 -12.41 13.55
N ALA A 93 -1.48 -11.54 13.84
CA ALA A 93 -1.77 -10.13 14.08
C ALA A 93 -0.72 -9.24 13.43
N VAL A 94 -1.15 -8.04 13.04
CA VAL A 94 -0.25 -6.93 12.67
C VAL A 94 -0.46 -5.80 13.64
N CYS A 95 0.61 -5.11 14.01
CA CYS A 95 0.57 -4.01 14.97
C CYS A 95 1.28 -2.79 14.41
N ARG A 96 0.91 -1.61 14.91
CA ARG A 96 1.66 -0.37 14.75
C ARG A 96 1.58 0.43 16.06
N ASP A 97 2.69 1.07 16.41
CA ASP A 97 2.74 1.98 17.56
C ASP A 97 2.09 3.32 17.20
N LYS A 98 2.41 3.87 16.03
CA LYS A 98 1.86 5.15 15.56
C LYS A 98 1.12 4.99 14.23
N LYS A 99 0.13 5.86 13.99
CA LYS A 99 -0.70 5.83 12.76
C LYS A 99 0.10 5.89 11.46
N GLU A 100 1.23 6.60 11.45
CA GLU A 100 2.07 6.80 10.27
C GLU A 100 3.13 5.70 10.07
N GLN A 101 3.28 4.77 11.02
CA GLN A 101 4.20 3.66 10.87
C GLN A 101 3.57 2.54 10.05
N ALA A 102 4.42 1.85 9.29
CA ALA A 102 4.02 0.66 8.57
C ALA A 102 3.54 -0.42 9.55
N TRP A 103 2.51 -1.16 9.15
CA TRP A 103 2.05 -2.33 9.87
C TRP A 103 3.15 -3.39 9.89
N ARG A 104 3.47 -3.91 11.06
CA ARG A 104 4.42 -5.01 11.22
C ARG A 104 3.70 -6.25 11.70
N LEU A 105 4.05 -7.41 11.13
CA LEU A 105 3.62 -8.67 11.71
C LEU A 105 4.08 -8.73 13.16
N ALA A 106 3.13 -8.99 14.07
CA ALA A 106 3.46 -9.25 15.45
C ALA A 106 4.32 -10.52 15.52
N PRO A 107 5.24 -10.64 16.50
CA PRO A 107 5.83 -11.92 16.84
C PRO A 107 4.72 -12.97 17.03
N ARG A 108 5.01 -14.27 16.84
CA ARG A 108 3.98 -15.32 17.02
C ARG A 108 3.42 -15.27 18.45
N ILE A 109 2.28 -14.61 18.60
CA ILE A 109 1.52 -14.51 19.85
C ILE A 109 0.48 -15.62 19.97
N PHE A 110 0.15 -16.28 18.85
CA PHE A 110 -0.80 -17.39 18.81
C PHE A 110 -0.04 -18.71 18.63
N PRO A 111 -0.32 -19.74 19.45
CA PRO A 111 0.20 -21.07 19.21
C PRO A 111 -0.40 -21.61 17.90
N GLN A 112 0.36 -22.49 17.22
CA GLN A 112 -0.11 -23.11 15.98
C GLN A 112 -1.43 -23.88 16.25
N GLY A 113 -2.45 -23.63 15.43
CA GLY A 113 -3.77 -24.26 15.56
C GLY A 113 -4.73 -23.58 16.54
N ALA A 114 -4.41 -22.41 17.10
CA ALA A 114 -5.38 -21.61 17.83
C ALA A 114 -6.35 -20.91 16.86
N LEU A 115 -7.61 -21.34 16.86
CA LEU A 115 -8.74 -20.72 16.15
C LEU A 115 -9.47 -19.73 17.07
#